data_AF-A0A9W6H4J5-F1
#
_entry.id   AF-A0A9W6H4J5-F1
#
_cell.length_a   1.000
_cell.length_b   1.000
_cell.length_c   1.000
_cell.angle_alpha   90.00
_cell.angle_beta   90.00
_cell.angle_gamma   90.00
#
_symmetry.space_group_name_H-M   'P 1'
#
loop_
_entity.id
_entity.type
_entity.pdbx_description
1 polymer ?
#
loop_
_entity_poly.entity_id
_entity_poly.type
_entity_poly.pdbx_seq_one_letter_code
_entity_poly.pdbx_strand_id
1 'polypeptide(L)' 'MANATAPQTTAAKAGGFDRKDITRMFARLKHEVGGLVDDANRSRPFYAKSKEEAVAKRDAAIKVLNELADRIDVLKKD' A
#
# COMPACT_ATOMS: atom_id res chain seq x y z
N MET A 1 5.94 52.71 17.75
CA MET A 1 5.12 51.48 17.84
C MET A 1 5.36 50.68 16.57
N ALA A 2 6.31 49.73 16.60
CA ALA A 2 6.65 48.89 15.45
C ALA A 2 5.74 47.66 15.45
N ASN A 3 4.83 47.56 14.49
CA ASN A 3 3.95 46.41 14.35
C ASN A 3 4.68 45.33 13.53
N ALA A 4 5.30 44.38 14.22
CA ALA A 4 5.97 43.24 13.61
C ALA A 4 4.92 42.33 12.96
N THR A 5 4.75 42.46 11.64
CA THR A 5 4.00 41.49 10.84
C THR A 5 4.89 40.25 10.67
N ALA A 6 4.71 39.26 11.54
CA ALA A 6 5.35 37.97 11.37
C ALA A 6 4.87 37.35 10.04
N PRO A 7 5.76 36.76 9.21
CA PRO A 7 5.34 36.07 8.01
C PRO A 7 4.52 34.85 8.44
N GLN A 8 3.21 34.86 8.14
CA GLN A 8 2.44 33.62 8.18
C GLN A 8 3.01 32.70 7.10
N THR A 9 3.67 31.63 7.55
CA THR A 9 3.99 30.47 6.74
C THR A 9 2.66 29.94 6.22
N THR A 10 2.33 30.28 4.97
CA THR A 10 1.24 29.64 4.26
C THR A 10 1.57 28.16 4.19
N ALA A 11 0.77 27.33 4.86
CA ALA A 11 0.87 25.89 4.74
C ALA A 11 0.91 25.57 3.24
N ALA A 12 1.98 24.92 2.80
CA ALA A 12 2.17 24.59 1.39
C ALA A 12 0.86 23.97 0.88
N LYS A 13 0.25 24.61 -0.12
CA LYS A 13 -0.94 24.10 -0.80
C LYS A 13 -0.57 22.68 -1.22
N ALA A 14 -1.11 21.68 -0.52
CA ALA A 14 -0.83 20.29 -0.84
C ALA A 14 -1.15 20.13 -2.32
N GLY A 15 -0.11 19.87 -3.14
CA GLY A 15 -0.27 19.65 -4.57
C GLY A 15 -1.42 18.67 -4.72
N GLY A 16 -2.46 19.07 -5.46
CA GLY A 16 -3.77 18.43 -5.42
C GLY A 16 -3.63 16.92 -5.41
N PHE A 17 -4.13 16.28 -4.35
CA PHE A 17 -3.99 14.85 -4.13
C PHE A 17 -4.36 14.07 -5.40
N ASP A 18 -3.35 13.56 -6.12
CA ASP A 18 -3.59 12.90 -7.38
C ASP A 18 -4.12 11.49 -7.10
N ARG A 19 -5.45 11.35 -7.15
CA ARG A 19 -6.13 10.06 -7.04
C ARG A 19 -5.56 9.03 -8.01
N LYS A 20 -4.99 9.46 -9.15
CA LYS A 20 -4.36 8.55 -10.12
C LYS A 20 -3.11 7.87 -9.57
N ASP A 21 -2.37 8.51 -8.68
CA ASP A 21 -1.19 7.89 -8.06
C ASP A 21 -1.59 6.72 -7.16
N ILE A 22 -2.67 6.92 -6.40
CA ILE A 22 -3.24 5.86 -5.57
C ILE A 22 -3.80 4.72 -6.42
N THR A 23 -4.55 5.05 -7.48
CA THR A 23 -5.06 4.03 -8.40
C THR A 23 -3.91 3.23 -9.03
N ARG A 24 -2.83 3.89 -9.46
CA ARG A 24 -1.64 3.23 -10.01
C ARG A 24 -0.96 2.32 -8.99
N MET A 25 -0.82 2.79 -7.76
CA MET A 25 -0.23 2.01 -6.67
C MET A 25 -1.05 0.75 -6.37
N PHE A 26 -2.38 0.88 -6.22
CA PHE A 26 -3.25 -0.27 -5.97
C PHE A 26 -3.34 -1.22 -7.17
N ALA A 27 -3.27 -0.72 -8.41
CA ALA A 27 -3.21 -1.57 -9.59
C ALA A 27 -1.94 -2.43 -9.59
N ARG A 28 -0.79 -1.85 -9.23
CA ARG A 28 0.46 -2.59 -9.07
C ARG A 28 0.37 -3.62 -7.95
N LEU A 29 -0.11 -3.24 -6.76
CA LEU A 29 -0.27 -4.18 -5.64
C LEU A 29 -1.18 -5.36 -6.01
N LYS A 30 -2.30 -5.09 -6.68
CA LYS A 30 -3.20 -6.14 -7.19
C LYS A 30 -2.48 -7.09 -8.15
N HIS A 31 -1.65 -6.56 -9.06
CA HIS A 31 -0.90 -7.39 -10.00
C HIS A 31 0.09 -8.32 -9.30
N GLU A 32 0.90 -7.78 -8.39
CA GLU A 32 1.92 -8.55 -7.67
C GLU A 32 1.29 -9.63 -6.77
N VAL A 33 0.27 -9.27 -5.99
CA VAL A 33 -0.42 -10.23 -5.10
C VAL A 33 -1.21 -11.24 -5.92
N GLY A 34 -1.83 -10.82 -7.02
CA GLY A 34 -2.49 -11.72 -7.96
C GLY A 34 -1.53 -12.78 -8.51
N GLY A 35 -0.30 -12.37 -8.85
CA GLY A 35 0.75 -13.30 -9.27
C GLY A 35 1.08 -14.36 -8.21
N LEU A 36 1.13 -13.99 -6.94
CA LEU A 36 1.36 -14.95 -5.84
C LEU A 36 0.16 -15.88 -5.61
N VAL A 37 -1.07 -15.38 -5.76
CA VAL A 37 -2.29 -16.19 -5.68
C VAL A 37 -2.33 -17.23 -6.80
N ASP A 38 -2.06 -16.79 -8.03
CA ASP A 38 -2.01 -17.67 -9.19
C ASP A 38 -0.89 -18.71 -9.04
N ASP A 39 0.28 -18.29 -8.55
CA ASP A 39 1.39 -19.20 -8.30
C ASP A 39 1.07 -20.26 -7.23
N ALA A 40 0.41 -19.83 -6.16
CA ALA A 40 -0.08 -20.73 -5.12
C ALA A 40 -1.16 -21.70 -5.63
N ASN A 41 -1.85 -21.42 -6.74
CA ASN A 41 -2.83 -22.32 -7.36
C ASN A 41 -2.19 -23.30 -8.34
N ARG A 42 -0.99 -23.04 -8.86
CA ARG A 42 -0.29 -23.90 -9.82
C ARG A 42 0.14 -25.23 -9.22
N SER A 43 0.09 -26.30 -10.01
CA SER A 43 0.64 -27.62 -9.63
C SER A 43 2.15 -27.58 -9.44
N ARG A 44 2.84 -26.70 -10.19
CA ARG A 44 4.28 -26.42 -10.09
C ARG A 44 4.47 -24.90 -9.97
N PRO A 45 4.66 -24.38 -8.75
CA PRO A 45 4.91 -22.96 -8.50
C PRO A 45 6.23 -22.49 -9.14
N PHE A 46 6.29 -21.21 -9.51
CA PHE A 46 7.43 -20.54 -10.12
C PHE A 46 8.24 -19.73 -9.12
N TYR A 47 7.58 -19.15 -8.11
CA TYR A 47 8.23 -18.29 -7.13
C TYR A 47 8.56 -19.01 -5.82
N ALA A 48 8.29 -20.30 -5.72
CA ALA A 48 8.49 -21.11 -4.51
C ALA A 48 9.04 -22.51 -4.85
N LYS A 49 9.73 -23.14 -3.90
CA LYS A 49 10.34 -24.47 -4.07
C LYS A 49 9.34 -25.60 -3.85
N SER A 50 8.27 -25.33 -3.10
CA SER A 50 7.17 -26.27 -2.88
C SER A 50 5.81 -25.58 -2.92
N LYS A 51 4.74 -26.40 -2.96
CA LYS A 51 3.36 -25.92 -2.92
C LYS A 51 3.07 -25.19 -1.61
N GLU A 52 3.55 -25.74 -0.50
CA GLU A 52 3.39 -25.18 0.84
C GLU A 52 4.07 -23.81 0.93
N GLU A 53 5.27 -23.67 0.36
CA GLU A 53 5.97 -22.39 0.34
C GLU A 53 5.22 -21.35 -0.52
N ALA A 54 4.63 -21.75 -1.65
CA ALA A 54 3.82 -20.86 -2.49
C ALA A 54 2.58 -20.37 -1.74
N VAL A 55 1.89 -21.26 -1.03
CA VAL A 55 0.74 -20.92 -0.18
C VAL A 55 1.15 -19.98 0.95
N ALA A 56 2.27 -20.25 1.64
CA ALA A 56 2.78 -19.38 2.69
C ALA A 56 3.11 -17.97 2.18
N LYS A 57 3.70 -17.85 0.98
CA LYS A 57 4.00 -16.57 0.34
C LYS A 57 2.73 -15.78 -0.01
N ARG A 58 1.70 -16.45 -0.54
CA ARG A 58 0.39 -15.85 -0.79
C ARG A 58 -0.22 -15.32 0.51
N ASP A 59 -0.24 -16.14 1.55
CA ASP A 59 -0.89 -15.79 2.82
C ASP A 59 -0.16 -14.65 3.52
N ALA A 60 1.19 -14.63 3.46
CA ALA A 60 1.99 -13.51 3.93
C ALA A 60 1.66 -12.20 3.18
N ALA A 61 1.52 -12.25 1.84
CA ALA A 61 1.17 -11.08 1.06
C ALA A 61 -0.23 -10.54 1.41
N ILE A 62 -1.22 -11.43 1.59
CA ILE A 62 -2.58 -11.05 2.01
C ILE A 62 -2.55 -10.42 3.41
N LYS A 63 -1.78 -11.00 4.34
CA LYS A 63 -1.61 -10.45 5.68
C LYS A 63 -1.05 -9.03 5.66
N VAL A 64 -0.05 -8.76 4.84
CA VAL A 64 0.53 -7.41 4.69
C VAL A 64 -0.52 -6.40 4.19
N LEU A 65 -1.39 -6.80 3.26
CA LEU A 65 -2.47 -5.92 2.79
C LEU A 65 -3.48 -5.60 3.89
N ASN A 66 -3.81 -6.57 4.74
CA ASN A 66 -4.68 -6.34 5.89
C ASN A 66 -4.02 -5.41 6.92
N GLU A 67 -2.74 -5.64 7.26
CA GLU A 67 -2.01 -4.76 8.17
C GLU A 67 -1.89 -3.32 7.65
N LEU A 68 -1.74 -3.15 6.32
CA LEU A 68 -1.76 -1.83 5.69
C LEU A 68 -3.13 -1.15 5.89
N ALA A 69 -4.23 -1.88 5.70
CA ALA A 69 -5.57 -1.36 5.91
C ALA A 69 -5.78 -0.94 7.38
N ASP A 70 -5.38 -1.80 8.33
CA ASP A 70 -5.47 -1.52 9.76
C ASP A 70 -4.69 -0.24 10.15
N ARG A 71 -3.47 -0.08 9.61
CA ARG A 71 -2.66 1.12 9.84
C ARG A 71 -3.32 2.37 9.28
N ILE A 72 -3.93 2.30 8.10
CA ILE A 72 -4.68 3.42 7.52
C ILE A 72 -5.89 3.76 8.37
N ASP A 73 -6.57 2.76 8.95
CA ASP A 73 -7.71 2.98 9.83
C ASP A 73 -7.33 3.62 11.16
N VAL A 74 -6.15 3.33 11.70
CA VAL A 74 -5.62 4.04 12.88
C VAL A 74 -5.43 5.53 12.57
N LEU A 75 -4.88 5.88 11.41
CA LEU A 75 -4.69 7.29 11.00
C LEU A 75 -6.00 8.09 10.86
N LYS A 76 -7.16 7.43 10.76
CA LYS A 76 -8.47 8.09 10.72
C LYS A 76 -9.04 8.39 12.10
N LYS A 77 -8.51 7.73 13.14
CA LYS A 77 -9.00 7.81 14.52
C LYS A 77 -8.21 8.80 15.37
N ASP A 78 -7.01 9.15 14.94
CA ASP A 78 -6.23 10.31 15.41
C ASP A 78 -6.74 11.61 14.76
#